data_AF-A0A1V4RPR9-F1
#
_entry.id   AF-A0A1V4RPR9-F1
#
_cell.length_a   1.000
_cell.length_b   1.000
_cell.length_c   1.000
_cell.angle_alpha   90.00
_cell.angle_beta   90.00
_cell.angle_gamma   90.00
#
_symmetry.space_group_name_H-M   'P 1'
#
loop_
_entity.id
_entity.type
_entity.pdbx_description
1 polymer ?
#
loop_
_entity_poly.entity_id
_entity_poly.type
_entity_poly.pdbx_seq_one_letter_code
_entity_poly.pdbx_strand_id
1 'polypeptide(L)'
;MDLIGAIKNSCNVYFYKLGLLIGIDAWTKYSRLFHFGEKTGIELTNENSGLVPSREYYDKKYGKNRWTRGMLANLAIGQGELLVTPVQIAQFVATIANQGVMHRPHLGLKLYDPIKKKWQRIPGRFIK
;
A
#
# COMPACT_ATOMS: atom_id res chain seq x y z
N MET A 1 13.67 14.39 17.91
CA MET A 1 13.45 14.28 16.45
C MET A 1 11.95 14.35 16.21
N ASP A 2 11.53 15.24 15.32
CA ASP A 2 10.14 15.40 14.89
C ASP A 2 9.85 14.54 13.64
N LEU A 3 8.61 14.59 13.13
CA LEU A 3 8.20 13.80 11.98
C LEU A 3 9.00 14.14 10.71
N ILE A 4 9.24 15.43 10.45
CA ILE A 4 9.95 15.89 9.25
C ILE A 4 11.39 15.37 9.28
N GLY A 5 12.08 15.52 10.42
CA GLY A 5 13.41 14.98 10.62
C GLY A 5 13.46 13.45 10.52
N ALA A 6 12.43 12.75 11.00
CA ALA A 6 12.36 11.30 10.92
C ALA A 6 12.19 10.79 9.48
N ILE A 7 11.33 11.43 8.68
CA ILE A 7 11.16 11.09 7.26
C ILE A 7 12.45 11.37 6.49
N LYS A 8 13.06 12.55 6.67
CA LYS A 8 14.28 12.95 5.95
C LYS A 8 15.46 11.99 6.18
N ASN A 9 15.60 11.47 7.39
CA ASN A 9 16.72 10.61 7.77
C ASN A 9 16.34 9.13 7.82
N SER A 10 15.12 8.75 7.40
CA SER A 10 14.60 7.39 7.49
C SER A 10 14.81 6.77 8.90
N CYS A 11 14.44 7.51 9.95
CA CYS A 11 14.79 7.15 11.33
C CYS A 11 13.92 6.02 11.89
N ASN A 12 14.46 4.80 11.92
CA ASN A 12 13.77 3.62 12.47
C ASN A 12 13.24 3.82 13.89
N VAL A 13 14.04 4.40 14.80
CA VAL A 13 13.64 4.57 16.22
C VAL A 13 12.39 5.43 16.35
N TYR A 14 12.22 6.45 15.50
CA TYR A 14 11.01 7.26 15.49
C TYR A 14 9.80 6.44 15.06
N PHE A 15 9.91 5.70 13.95
CA PHE A 15 8.80 4.90 13.41
C PHE A 15 8.46 3.69 14.27
N TYR A 16 9.43 3.09 14.97
CA TYR A 16 9.14 2.07 15.99
C TYR A 16 8.24 2.63 17.09
N LYS A 17 8.59 3.81 17.64
CA LYS A 17 7.78 4.45 18.69
C LYS A 17 6.39 4.81 18.18
N LEU A 18 6.29 5.36 16.98
CA LEU A 18 5.00 5.71 16.35
C LEU A 18 4.14 4.47 16.12
N GLY A 19 4.70 3.41 15.53
CA GLY A 19 3.98 2.14 15.27
C GLY A 19 3.44 1.50 16.55
N LEU A 20 4.25 1.48 17.61
CA LEU A 20 3.83 1.00 18.92
C LEU A 20 2.76 1.87 19.58
N LEU A 21 2.75 3.18 19.31
CA LEU A 21 1.76 4.11 19.83
C LEU A 21 0.40 3.93 19.14
N ILE A 22 0.36 3.80 17.81
CA ILE A 22 -0.89 3.66 17.05
C ILE A 22 -1.49 2.25 17.14
N GLY A 23 -0.64 1.25 17.38
CA GLY A 23 -1.07 -0.15 17.45
C GLY A 23 -1.28 -0.81 16.08
N ILE A 24 -1.38 -2.14 16.09
CA ILE A 24 -1.51 -2.94 14.87
C ILE A 24 -2.80 -2.63 14.11
N ASP A 25 -3.92 -2.45 14.80
CA ASP A 25 -5.22 -2.32 14.15
C ASP A 25 -5.30 -1.01 13.34
N ALA A 26 -4.75 0.09 13.87
CA ALA A 26 -4.62 1.35 13.13
C ALA A 26 -3.61 1.22 11.98
N TRP A 27 -2.44 0.61 12.23
CA TRP A 27 -1.43 0.40 11.18
C TRP A 27 -1.98 -0.41 10.00
N THR A 28 -2.72 -1.50 10.27
CA THR A 28 -3.38 -2.33 9.26
C THR A 28 -4.45 -1.53 8.52
N LYS A 29 -5.31 -0.78 9.25
CA LYS A 29 -6.35 0.05 8.66
C LYS A 29 -5.78 1.06 7.66
N TYR A 30 -4.78 1.84 8.06
CA TYR A 30 -4.21 2.87 7.19
C TYR A 30 -3.41 2.26 6.02
N SER A 31 -2.72 1.14 6.23
CA SER A 31 -2.08 0.40 5.14
C SER A 31 -3.10 -0.05 4.07
N ARG A 32 -4.26 -0.54 4.50
CA ARG A 32 -5.35 -0.95 3.58
C ARG A 32 -6.06 0.22 2.91
N LEU A 33 -6.15 1.40 3.56
CA LEU A 33 -6.67 2.61 2.90
C LEU A 33 -5.80 3.03 1.70
N PHE A 34 -4.51 2.74 1.73
CA PHE A 34 -3.61 2.87 0.59
C PHE A 34 -3.67 1.69 -0.40
N HIS A 35 -4.65 0.78 -0.26
CA HIS A 35 -4.88 -0.40 -1.11
C HIS A 35 -3.71 -1.40 -1.13
N PHE A 36 -2.85 -1.39 -0.10
CA PHE A 36 -1.91 -2.47 0.11
C PHE A 36 -2.63 -3.76 0.53
N GLY A 37 -2.14 -4.89 0.04
CA GLY A 37 -2.75 -6.21 0.29
C GLY A 37 -3.85 -6.57 -0.72
N GLU A 38 -4.10 -5.73 -1.73
CA GLU A 38 -5.10 -5.95 -2.79
C GLU A 38 -4.50 -5.69 -4.18
N LYS A 39 -5.06 -6.33 -5.21
CA LYS A 39 -4.65 -6.08 -6.59
C LYS A 39 -5.01 -4.65 -6.98
N THR A 40 -4.08 -3.89 -7.56
CA THR A 40 -4.32 -2.52 -8.03
C THR A 40 -5.28 -2.48 -9.23
N GLY A 41 -5.40 -3.60 -9.94
CA GLY A 41 -6.20 -3.71 -11.14
C GLY A 41 -5.49 -3.17 -12.37
N ILE A 42 -4.17 -3.01 -12.35
CA ILE A 42 -3.43 -2.70 -13.58
C ILE A 42 -3.76 -3.73 -14.68
N GLU A 43 -3.62 -3.34 -15.95
CA GLU A 43 -3.95 -4.13 -17.14
C GLU A 43 -2.93 -5.27 -17.38
N LEU A 44 -2.58 -6.00 -16.33
CA LEU A 44 -1.69 -7.15 -16.34
C LEU A 44 -2.45 -8.39 -15.88
N THR A 45 -2.17 -9.54 -16.49
CA THR A 45 -2.81 -10.81 -16.16
C THR A 45 -2.32 -11.39 -14.83
N ASN A 46 -1.04 -11.15 -14.49
CA ASN A 46 -0.37 -11.75 -13.33
C ASN A 46 -0.02 -10.71 -12.26
N GLU A 47 -1.04 -10.19 -11.59
CA GLU A 47 -0.86 -9.30 -10.44
C GLU A 47 -0.97 -10.07 -9.11
N ASN A 48 0.02 -9.86 -8.23
CA ASN A 48 -0.02 -10.32 -6.84
C ASN A 48 -0.66 -9.26 -5.95
N SER A 49 -1.47 -9.69 -4.98
CA SER A 49 -2.11 -8.79 -4.01
C SER A 49 -1.14 -8.28 -2.92
N GLY A 50 -0.02 -8.97 -2.71
CA GLY A 50 0.80 -8.74 -1.53
C GLY A 50 0.11 -9.22 -0.25
N LEU A 51 0.54 -8.71 0.90
CA LEU A 51 0.07 -9.08 2.22
C LEU A 51 0.22 -7.89 3.18
N VAL A 52 -0.87 -7.43 3.77
CA VAL A 52 -0.85 -6.52 4.92
C VAL A 52 -1.25 -7.32 6.17
N PRO A 53 -0.30 -7.59 7.08
CA PRO A 53 -0.59 -8.29 8.32
C PRO A 53 -1.64 -7.55 9.15
N SER A 54 -2.55 -8.31 9.74
CA SER A 54 -3.50 -7.86 10.74
C SER A 54 -3.34 -8.67 12.03
N ARG A 55 -4.01 -8.26 13.09
CA ARG A 55 -4.09 -9.04 14.33
C ARG A 55 -4.60 -10.45 14.04
N GLU A 56 -5.66 -10.58 13.22
CA GLU A 56 -6.26 -11.86 12.85
C GLU A 56 -5.30 -12.73 12.05
N TYR A 57 -4.52 -12.13 11.13
CA TYR A 57 -3.48 -12.84 10.40
C TYR A 57 -2.47 -13.47 11.36
N TYR A 58 -1.99 -12.71 12.33
CA TYR A 58 -1.01 -13.19 13.29
C TYR A 58 -1.59 -14.21 14.27
N ASP A 59 -2.80 -13.98 14.78
CA ASP A 59 -3.47 -14.93 15.67
C ASP A 59 -3.71 -16.27 14.96
N LYS A 60 -4.02 -16.25 13.65
CA LYS A 60 -4.13 -17.46 12.82
C LYS A 60 -2.78 -18.16 12.62
N LYS A 61 -1.71 -17.39 12.40
CA LYS A 61 -0.39 -17.94 12.06
C LYS A 61 0.40 -18.45 13.27
N TYR A 62 0.32 -17.75 14.39
CA TYR A 62 1.16 -18.00 15.58
C TYR A 62 0.36 -18.39 16.82
N GLY A 63 -0.97 -18.35 16.76
CA GLY A 63 -1.86 -18.54 17.91
C GLY A 63 -2.29 -17.22 18.55
N LYS A 64 -3.45 -17.25 19.22
CA LYS A 64 -4.09 -16.07 19.80
C LYS A 64 -3.15 -15.33 20.76
N ASN A 65 -2.95 -14.03 20.52
CA ASN A 65 -2.10 -13.14 21.33
C ASN A 65 -0.63 -13.58 21.43
N ARG A 66 -0.11 -14.35 20.45
CA ARG A 66 1.29 -14.82 20.43
C ARG A 66 2.25 -13.92 19.64
N TRP A 67 1.72 -12.96 18.88
CA TRP A 67 2.53 -11.95 18.21
C TRP A 67 3.00 -10.88 19.18
N THR A 68 4.14 -10.24 18.89
CA THR A 68 4.84 -9.36 19.83
C THR A 68 4.83 -7.91 19.38
N ARG A 69 5.12 -7.00 20.32
CA ARG A 69 5.41 -5.59 20.03
C ARG A 69 6.58 -5.43 19.06
N GLY A 70 7.56 -6.33 19.09
CA GLY A 70 8.69 -6.32 18.15
C GLY A 70 8.25 -6.56 16.71
N MET A 71 7.29 -7.46 16.47
CA MET A 71 6.71 -7.67 15.14
C MET A 71 6.03 -6.40 14.63
N LEU A 72 5.25 -5.71 15.48
CA LEU A 72 4.64 -4.43 15.11
C LEU A 72 5.69 -3.33 14.84
N ALA A 73 6.80 -3.30 15.58
CA ALA A 73 7.89 -2.36 15.32
C ALA A 73 8.52 -2.58 13.93
N ASN A 74 8.71 -3.83 13.51
CA ASN A 74 9.19 -4.16 12.16
C ASN A 74 8.19 -3.73 11.07
N LEU A 75 6.90 -3.97 11.28
CA LEU A 75 5.86 -3.50 10.34
C LEU A 75 5.88 -1.98 10.18
N ALA A 76 6.15 -1.24 11.24
CA ALA A 76 6.18 0.23 11.23
C ALA A 76 7.26 0.82 10.30
N ILE A 77 8.28 0.04 9.94
CA ILE A 77 9.32 0.41 8.98
C ILE A 77 9.23 -0.37 7.65
N GLY A 78 8.11 -1.04 7.40
CA GLY A 78 7.86 -1.79 6.17
C GLY A 78 8.55 -3.16 6.10
N GLN A 79 8.94 -3.74 7.24
CA GLN A 79 9.57 -5.07 7.33
C GLN A 79 8.62 -6.12 7.92
N GLY A 80 9.12 -7.34 8.14
CA GLY A 80 8.34 -8.45 8.68
C GLY A 80 7.54 -9.15 7.59
N GLU A 81 6.29 -9.50 7.89
CA GLU A 81 5.39 -10.21 6.97
C GLU A 81 4.68 -9.29 5.98
N LEU A 82 4.95 -7.98 6.00
CA LEU A 82 4.44 -7.05 4.99
C LEU A 82 5.01 -7.41 3.62
N LEU A 83 4.13 -7.61 2.64
CA LEU A 83 4.49 -7.77 1.24
C LEU A 83 3.72 -6.75 0.40
N VAL A 84 4.45 -5.95 -0.37
CA VAL A 84 3.87 -4.93 -1.26
C VAL A 84 4.55 -5.03 -2.62
N THR A 85 3.78 -4.94 -3.70
CA THR A 85 4.32 -4.98 -5.06
C THR A 85 4.84 -3.61 -5.50
N PRO A 86 5.79 -3.55 -6.46
CA PRO A 86 6.24 -2.27 -7.01
C PRO A 86 5.11 -1.41 -7.59
N VAL A 87 4.08 -2.02 -8.19
CA VAL A 87 2.92 -1.29 -8.74
C VAL A 87 2.07 -0.67 -7.62
N GLN A 88 1.89 -1.38 -6.50
CA GLN A 88 1.25 -0.82 -5.31
C GLN A 88 2.04 0.36 -4.74
N ILE A 89 3.37 0.29 -4.69
CA ILE A 89 4.21 1.44 -4.26
C ILE A 89 4.05 2.63 -5.21
N ALA A 90 4.03 2.40 -6.53
CA ALA A 90 3.80 3.46 -7.51
C ALA A 90 2.43 4.14 -7.32
N GLN A 91 1.37 3.34 -7.07
CA GLN A 91 0.04 3.87 -6.76
C GLN A 91 0.03 4.68 -5.46
N PHE A 92 0.68 4.19 -4.41
CA PHE A 92 0.81 4.89 -3.13
C PHE A 92 1.46 6.26 -3.28
N VAL A 93 2.62 6.32 -3.95
CA VAL A 93 3.34 7.59 -4.20
C VAL A 93 2.51 8.54 -5.07
N ALA A 94 1.86 8.02 -6.12
CA ALA A 94 0.97 8.82 -6.95
C ALA A 94 -0.22 9.38 -6.15
N THR A 95 -0.77 8.61 -5.22
CA THR A 95 -1.87 9.05 -4.34
C THR A 95 -1.43 10.20 -3.44
N ILE A 96 -0.21 10.12 -2.87
CA ILE A 96 0.37 11.22 -2.09
C ILE A 96 0.54 12.47 -2.96
N ALA A 97 1.12 12.31 -4.15
CA ALA A 97 1.32 13.43 -5.09
C ALA A 97 -0.02 14.07 -5.53
N ASN A 98 -1.09 13.27 -5.62
CA ASN A 98 -2.44 13.71 -5.97
C ASN A 98 -3.28 14.10 -4.74
N GLN A 99 -2.66 14.50 -3.63
CA GLN A 99 -3.34 15.02 -2.43
C GLN A 99 -4.40 14.05 -1.86
N GLY A 100 -4.14 12.75 -1.94
CA GLY A 100 -5.02 11.68 -1.45
C GLY A 100 -5.97 11.11 -2.50
N VAL A 101 -6.01 11.64 -3.73
CA VAL A 101 -6.84 11.08 -4.80
C VAL A 101 -6.14 9.87 -5.41
N MET A 102 -6.72 8.68 -5.21
CA MET A 102 -6.17 7.43 -5.72
C MET A 102 -6.70 7.12 -7.13
N HIS A 103 -5.77 6.88 -8.04
CA HIS A 103 -6.06 6.43 -9.40
C HIS A 103 -5.68 4.97 -9.58
N ARG A 104 -6.47 4.24 -10.37
CA ARG A 104 -6.12 2.91 -10.85
C ARG A 104 -4.98 3.03 -11.88
N PRO A 105 -3.83 2.35 -11.70
CA PRO A 105 -2.76 2.32 -12.68
C PRO A 105 -3.26 1.71 -14.00
N HIS A 106 -2.83 2.26 -15.12
CA HIS A 106 -3.11 1.75 -16.46
C HIS A 106 -1.86 1.83 -17.33
N LEU A 107 -1.77 0.93 -18.32
CA LEU A 107 -0.65 0.91 -19.28
C LEU A 107 -1.04 1.61 -20.58
N GLY A 108 -2.27 1.39 -21.05
CA GLY A 108 -2.76 1.97 -22.29
C GLY A 108 -3.12 3.46 -22.16
N LEU A 109 -2.63 4.28 -23.07
CA LEU A 109 -3.02 5.69 -23.16
C LEU A 109 -4.21 5.92 -24.11
N LYS A 110 -4.18 5.24 -25.26
CA LYS A 110 -5.23 5.32 -26.30
C LYS A 110 -5.44 3.96 -26.95
N LEU A 111 -6.66 3.69 -27.39
CA LEU A 111 -7.03 2.57 -28.23
C LEU A 111 -7.42 3.08 -29.61
N TYR A 112 -6.99 2.39 -30.66
CA TYR A 112 -7.41 2.70 -32.03
C TYR A 112 -8.71 1.98 -32.35
N ASP A 113 -9.74 2.73 -32.75
CA ASP A 113 -11.01 2.20 -33.21
C ASP A 113 -10.97 2.06 -34.74
N PRO A 114 -10.91 0.84 -35.30
CA PRO A 114 -10.77 0.63 -36.74
C PRO A 114 -12.04 1.00 -37.52
N ILE A 115 -13.22 0.97 -36.89
CA ILE A 115 -14.49 1.34 -37.52
C ILE A 115 -14.56 2.86 -37.67
N LYS A 116 -14.20 3.59 -36.62
CA LYS A 116 -14.21 5.06 -36.61
C LYS A 116 -12.92 5.69 -37.15
N LYS A 117 -11.91 4.87 -37.48
CA LYS A 117 -10.56 5.27 -37.93
C LYS A 117 -9.94 6.36 -37.04
N LYS A 118 -10.09 6.24 -35.71
CA LYS A 118 -9.61 7.26 -34.75
C LYS A 118 -9.08 6.66 -33.46
N TRP A 119 -8.11 7.36 -32.87
CA TRP A 119 -7.63 7.07 -31.52
C TRP A 119 -8.60 7.60 -30.46
N GLN A 120 -8.93 6.77 -29.47
CA GLN A 120 -9.76 7.12 -28.32
C GLN A 120 -8.94 6.98 -27.04
N ARG A 121 -8.97 7.99 -26.17
CA ARG A 121 -8.23 7.97 -24.91
C ARG A 121 -8.88 6.95 -23.96
N ILE A 122 -8.04 6.16 -23.29
CA ILE A 122 -8.53 5.30 -22.20
C ILE A 122 -8.84 6.21 -21.01
N PRO A 123 -10.08 6.20 -20.49
CA PRO A 123 -10.43 7.06 -19.37
C PRO A 123 -9.72 6.59 -18.10
N GLY A 124 -9.17 7.55 -17.34
CA GLY A 124 -8.67 7.26 -16.01
C GLY A 124 -9.79 6.78 -15.10
N ARG A 125 -9.51 5.78 -14.26
CA ARG A 125 -10.47 5.27 -13.26
C ARG A 125 -9.99 5.64 -11.87
N PHE A 126 -10.89 6.21 -11.08
CA PHE A 126 -10.66 6.48 -9.67
C PHE A 126 -10.94 5.23 -8.85
N ILE A 127 -10.21 5.09 -7.75
CA ILE A 127 -10.52 4.13 -6.72
C ILE A 127 -11.19 4.92 -5.58
N LYS A 128 -12.38 4.48 -5.17
CA LYS A 128 -13.16 5.12 -4.11
C LYS A 128 -12.65 4.71 -2.74
#